data_AF-G8SKS9-F1
#
_entry.id   AF-G8SKS9-F1
#
_cell.length_a   1.000
_cell.length_b   1.000
_cell.length_c   1.000
_cell.angle_alpha   90.00
_cell.angle_beta   90.00
_cell.angle_gamma   90.00
#
_symmetry.space_group_name_H-M   'P 1'
#
loop_
_entity.id
_entity.type
_entity.pdbx_description
1 polymer ?
#
loop_
_entity_poly.entity_id
_entity_poly.type
_entity_poly.pdbx_seq_one_letter_code
_entity_poly.pdbx_strand_id
1 'polypeptide(L)'
;MNPQISPRRSACAIGAWSLIATGAVHAAAIALGTAAATPPAERVARQAMAATHVDIAGIDRTLWQLFTGFSAAMALFIFGLGALNLLALRRAPQLFFDTRAALALNLSILLPAFVLSVLLFPPPPIVFLGASCAAFGYALTRSSTRTRG
;
A
#
# COMPACT_ATOMS: atom_id res chain seq x y z
N MET A 1 27.10 -19.22 12.87
CA MET A 1 26.92 -17.85 13.41
C MET A 1 25.59 -17.31 12.91
N ASN A 2 24.63 -17.06 13.81
CA ASN A 2 23.32 -16.54 13.43
C ASN A 2 23.50 -15.05 13.06
N PRO A 3 23.25 -14.62 11.81
CA PRO A 3 23.43 -13.22 11.45
C PRO A 3 22.43 -12.37 12.25
N GLN A 4 22.91 -11.57 13.19
CA GLN A 4 22.05 -10.62 13.91
C GLN A 4 21.44 -9.65 12.89
N ILE A 5 20.13 -9.77 12.66
CA ILE A 5 19.40 -8.87 11.79
C ILE A 5 19.37 -7.51 12.46
N SER A 6 19.90 -6.47 11.80
CA SER A 6 19.89 -5.12 12.38
C SER A 6 18.45 -4.65 12.61
N PRO A 7 18.15 -3.97 13.73
CA PRO A 7 16.79 -3.47 14.01
C PRO A 7 16.23 -2.59 12.90
N ARG A 8 17.11 -1.83 12.23
CA ARG A 8 16.77 -0.95 11.10
C ARG A 8 16.34 -1.77 9.87
N ARG A 9 17.03 -2.89 9.58
CA ARG A 9 16.64 -3.80 8.50
C ARG A 9 15.30 -4.47 8.80
N SER A 10 15.07 -4.89 10.04
CA SER A 10 13.78 -5.44 10.47
C SER A 10 12.66 -4.42 10.30
N ALA A 11 12.88 -3.17 10.69
CA ALA A 11 11.90 -2.09 10.50
C ALA A 11 11.58 -1.87 9.02
N CYS A 12 12.59 -1.74 8.13
CA CYS A 12 12.33 -1.62 6.69
C CYS A 12 11.57 -2.83 6.13
N ALA A 13 11.88 -4.04 6.60
CA ALA A 13 11.18 -5.25 6.18
C ALA A 13 9.73 -5.27 6.66
N ILE A 14 9.46 -4.87 7.91
CA ILE A 14 8.09 -4.73 8.45
C ILE A 14 7.30 -3.74 7.59
N GLY A 15 7.85 -2.55 7.31
CA GLY A 15 7.17 -1.56 6.47
C GLY A 15 6.85 -2.10 5.07
N ALA A 16 7.79 -2.79 4.43
CA ALA A 16 7.56 -3.41 3.13
C ALA A 16 6.48 -4.52 3.18
N TRP A 17 6.53 -5.40 4.18
CA TRP A 17 5.56 -6.47 4.35
C TRP A 17 4.16 -5.96 4.69
N SER A 18 4.05 -4.87 5.47
CA SER A 18 2.77 -4.23 5.75
C SER A 18 2.10 -3.71 4.48
N LEU A 19 2.86 -3.17 3.52
CA LEU A 19 2.33 -2.78 2.20
C LEU A 19 1.89 -3.99 1.38
N ILE A 20 2.70 -5.04 1.33
CA ILE A 20 2.34 -6.30 0.65
C ILE A 20 1.02 -6.85 1.22
N ALA A 21 0.91 -6.91 2.55
CA ALA A 21 -0.29 -7.36 3.24
C ALA A 21 -1.50 -6.47 2.92
N THR A 22 -1.33 -5.14 2.91
CA THR A 22 -2.39 -4.19 2.54
C THR A 22 -2.93 -4.47 1.15
N GLY A 23 -2.04 -4.56 0.15
CA GLY A 23 -2.42 -4.84 -1.23
C GLY A 23 -3.06 -6.21 -1.40
N ALA A 24 -2.52 -7.25 -0.76
CA ALA A 24 -3.04 -8.61 -0.83
C ALA A 24 -4.43 -8.73 -0.17
N VAL A 25 -4.61 -8.17 1.02
CA VAL A 25 -5.91 -8.15 1.72
C VAL A 25 -6.94 -7.36 0.93
N HIS A 26 -6.56 -6.22 0.35
CA HIS A 26 -7.46 -5.43 -0.48
C HIS A 26 -7.89 -6.19 -1.75
N ALA A 27 -6.95 -6.82 -2.46
CA ALA A 27 -7.25 -7.65 -3.62
C ALA A 27 -8.19 -8.82 -3.26
N ALA A 28 -7.92 -9.50 -2.14
CA ALA A 28 -8.77 -10.57 -1.64
C ALA A 28 -10.18 -10.08 -1.30
N ALA A 29 -10.31 -8.91 -0.65
CA ALA A 29 -11.59 -8.30 -0.32
C ALA A 29 -12.41 -7.96 -1.58
N ILE A 30 -11.77 -7.46 -2.64
CA ILE A 30 -12.45 -7.21 -3.93
C ILE A 30 -12.90 -8.52 -4.58
N ALA A 31 -12.02 -9.52 -4.64
CA ALA A 31 -12.34 -10.82 -5.24
C ALA A 31 -13.50 -11.51 -4.51
N LEU A 32 -13.48 -11.51 -3.17
CA LEU A 32 -14.54 -12.07 -2.35
C LEU A 32 -15.84 -11.24 -2.46
N GLY A 33 -15.74 -9.91 -2.45
CA GLY A 33 -16.91 -9.01 -2.51
C GLY A 33 -17.60 -8.99 -3.88
N THR A 34 -16.90 -9.36 -4.94
CA THR A 34 -17.45 -9.53 -6.29
C THR A 34 -18.05 -10.92 -6.51
N ALA A 35 -17.49 -11.96 -5.89
CA ALA A 35 -18.03 -13.32 -5.94
C ALA A 35 -19.22 -13.54 -4.98
N ALA A 36 -19.28 -12.82 -3.87
CA ALA A 36 -20.34 -12.95 -2.88
C ALA A 36 -21.67 -12.35 -3.32
N ALA A 37 -22.77 -12.90 -2.81
CA ALA A 37 -24.09 -12.32 -2.98
C ALA A 37 -24.10 -10.87 -2.42
N THR A 38 -24.62 -9.94 -3.22
CA THR A 38 -24.65 -8.52 -2.83
C THR A 38 -25.58 -8.32 -1.62
N PRO A 39 -25.09 -7.73 -0.52
CA PRO A 39 -25.90 -7.42 0.65
C PRO A 39 -27.13 -6.57 0.27
N PRO A 40 -28.31 -6.78 0.89
CA PRO A 40 -29.51 -6.01 0.57
C PRO A 40 -29.30 -4.50 0.65
N ALA A 41 -28.55 -4.05 1.66
CA ALA A 41 -28.23 -2.64 1.88
C ALA A 41 -27.40 -1.99 0.75
N GLU A 42 -26.64 -2.78 -0.02
CA GLU A 42 -25.76 -2.28 -1.09
C GLU A 42 -26.37 -2.44 -2.48
N ARG A 43 -27.47 -3.22 -2.61
CA ARG A 43 -27.99 -3.67 -3.91
C ARG A 43 -28.36 -2.52 -4.83
N VAL A 44 -29.07 -1.52 -4.30
CA VAL A 44 -29.51 -0.35 -5.08
C VAL A 44 -28.31 0.44 -5.61
N ALA A 45 -27.30 0.66 -4.78
CA ALA A 45 -26.09 1.38 -5.18
C ALA A 45 -25.32 0.63 -6.27
N ARG A 46 -25.10 -0.68 -6.11
CA ARG A 46 -24.39 -1.49 -7.12
C ARG A 46 -25.16 -1.55 -8.45
N GLN A 47 -26.48 -1.65 -8.41
CA GLN A 47 -27.32 -1.61 -9.61
C GLN A 47 -27.22 -0.25 -10.33
N ALA A 48 -27.28 0.85 -9.58
CA ALA A 48 -27.10 2.19 -10.15
C ALA A 48 -25.72 2.34 -10.81
N MET A 49 -24.65 1.88 -10.15
CA MET A 49 -23.30 1.89 -10.73
C MET A 49 -23.16 1.02 -11.98
N ALA A 50 -23.83 -0.14 -12.00
CA ALA A 50 -23.81 -1.04 -13.15
C ALA A 50 -24.60 -0.50 -14.35
N ALA A 51 -25.64 0.30 -14.11
CA ALA A 51 -26.44 0.94 -15.15
C ALA A 51 -25.90 2.29 -15.63
N THR A 52 -24.95 2.88 -14.89
CA THR A 52 -24.35 4.19 -15.24
C THR A 52 -23.14 3.99 -16.13
N HIS A 53 -23.21 4.47 -17.36
CA HIS A 53 -22.14 4.41 -18.36
C HIS A 53 -21.32 5.70 -18.37
N VAL A 54 -20.01 5.56 -18.58
CA VAL A 54 -19.05 6.65 -18.68
C VAL A 54 -18.15 6.37 -19.88
N ASP A 55 -18.13 7.30 -20.83
CA ASP A 55 -17.18 7.29 -21.93
C ASP A 55 -15.87 7.96 -21.47
N ILE A 56 -14.76 7.22 -21.58
CA ILE A 56 -13.42 7.75 -21.31
C ILE A 56 -12.59 7.56 -22.57
N ALA A 57 -12.33 8.65 -23.30
CA ALA A 57 -11.56 8.65 -24.53
C ALA A 57 -12.10 7.66 -25.59
N GLY A 58 -13.42 7.57 -25.74
CA GLY A 58 -14.09 6.67 -26.69
C GLY A 58 -14.23 5.22 -26.21
N ILE A 59 -13.89 4.94 -24.96
CA ILE A 59 -14.06 3.62 -24.34
C ILE A 59 -15.23 3.70 -23.36
N ASP A 60 -16.32 3.01 -23.68
CA ASP A 60 -17.48 2.90 -22.80
C ASP A 60 -17.23 1.88 -21.67
N ARG A 61 -17.46 2.31 -20.43
CA ARG A 61 -17.39 1.49 -19.22
C ARG A 61 -18.52 1.86 -18.28
N THR A 62 -19.00 0.88 -17.53
CA THR A 62 -19.91 1.17 -16.42
C THR A 62 -19.14 1.70 -15.21
N LEU A 63 -19.80 2.50 -14.38
CA LEU A 63 -19.20 3.00 -13.15
C LEU A 63 -18.80 1.84 -12.21
N TRP A 64 -19.51 0.71 -12.28
CA TRP A 64 -19.12 -0.52 -11.58
C TRP A 64 -17.79 -1.10 -12.07
N GLN A 65 -17.58 -1.17 -13.38
CA GLN A 65 -16.31 -1.63 -13.96
C GLN A 65 -15.16 -0.69 -13.57
N LEU A 66 -15.39 0.62 -13.59
CA LEU A 66 -14.38 1.60 -13.16
C LEU A 66 -14.05 1.45 -11.68
N PHE A 67 -15.06 1.36 -10.80
CA PHE A 67 -14.86 1.20 -9.37
C PHE A 67 -14.05 -0.05 -9.01
N THR A 68 -14.44 -1.20 -9.57
CA THR A 68 -13.75 -2.47 -9.34
C THR A 68 -12.36 -2.49 -9.97
N GLY A 69 -12.21 -1.95 -11.18
CA GLY A 69 -10.93 -1.81 -11.87
C GLY A 69 -9.94 -0.92 -11.12
N PHE A 70 -10.35 0.27 -10.66
CA PHE A 70 -9.51 1.16 -9.87
C PHE A 70 -9.11 0.54 -8.54
N SER A 71 -10.04 -0.15 -7.86
CA SER A 71 -9.75 -0.83 -6.60
C SER A 71 -8.70 -1.95 -6.80
N ALA A 72 -8.81 -2.72 -7.88
CA ALA A 72 -7.85 -3.76 -8.23
C ALA A 72 -6.47 -3.19 -8.59
N ALA A 73 -6.43 -2.11 -9.38
CA ALA A 73 -5.19 -1.40 -9.71
C ALA A 73 -4.50 -0.84 -8.47
N MET A 74 -5.27 -0.25 -7.54
CA MET A 74 -4.75 0.23 -6.25
C MET A 74 -4.15 -0.91 -5.42
N ALA A 75 -4.84 -2.06 -5.33
CA ALA A 75 -4.32 -3.24 -4.65
C ALA A 75 -2.96 -3.66 -5.21
N LEU A 76 -2.85 -3.71 -6.56
CA LEU A 76 -1.64 -4.09 -7.27
C LEU A 76 -0.50 -3.09 -7.04
N PHE A 77 -0.77 -1.79 -7.10
CA PHE A 77 0.26 -0.77 -6.88
C PHE A 77 0.79 -0.78 -5.45
N ILE A 78 -0.08 -0.93 -4.44
CA ILE A 78 0.34 -1.02 -3.04
C ILE A 78 1.17 -2.29 -2.81
N PHE A 79 0.71 -3.43 -3.34
CA PHE A 79 1.45 -4.69 -3.27
C PHE A 79 2.82 -4.56 -3.95
N GLY A 80 2.84 -4.02 -5.17
CA GLY A 80 4.05 -3.80 -5.97
C GLY A 80 5.04 -2.89 -5.27
N LEU A 81 4.58 -1.79 -4.65
CA LEU A 81 5.44 -0.90 -3.87
C LEU A 81 6.08 -1.63 -2.69
N GLY A 82 5.33 -2.45 -1.97
CA GLY A 82 5.86 -3.30 -0.90
C GLY A 82 6.89 -4.31 -1.41
N ALA A 83 6.59 -5.00 -2.52
CA ALA A 83 7.49 -5.97 -3.13
C ALA A 83 8.79 -5.33 -3.65
N LEU A 84 8.70 -4.15 -4.28
CA LEU A 84 9.84 -3.37 -4.74
C LEU A 84 10.73 -2.94 -3.57
N ASN A 85 10.14 -2.45 -2.47
CA ASN A 85 10.89 -2.13 -1.26
C ASN A 85 11.61 -3.35 -0.69
N LEU A 86 10.95 -4.51 -0.64
CA LEU A 86 11.55 -5.75 -0.15
C LEU A 86 12.69 -6.26 -1.06
N LEU A 87 12.50 -6.17 -2.39
CA LEU A 87 13.53 -6.49 -3.37
C LEU A 87 14.73 -5.57 -3.23
N ALA A 88 14.51 -4.26 -3.17
CA ALA A 88 15.55 -3.26 -2.97
C ALA A 88 16.28 -3.46 -1.65
N LEU A 89 15.58 -3.78 -0.55
CA LEU A 89 16.20 -4.10 0.74
C LEU A 89 17.10 -5.35 0.68
N ARG A 90 16.79 -6.31 -0.20
CA ARG A 90 17.57 -7.54 -0.37
C ARG A 90 18.74 -7.38 -1.33
N ARG A 91 18.57 -6.61 -2.40
CA ARG A 91 19.52 -6.54 -3.53
C ARG A 91 20.33 -5.24 -3.58
N ALA A 92 19.80 -4.16 -3.02
CA ALA A 92 20.43 -2.85 -2.96
C ALA A 92 20.25 -2.19 -1.57
N PRO A 93 20.67 -2.86 -0.47
CA PRO A 93 20.47 -2.37 0.89
C PRO A 93 21.07 -0.97 1.15
N GLN A 94 22.10 -0.57 0.40
CA GLN A 94 22.70 0.76 0.44
C GLN A 94 21.68 1.89 0.22
N LEU A 95 20.62 1.65 -0.56
CA LEU A 95 19.56 2.65 -0.79
C LEU A 95 18.82 3.02 0.50
N PHE A 96 18.70 2.07 1.43
CA PHE A 96 18.05 2.26 2.73
C PHE A 96 19.02 2.65 3.83
N PHE A 97 20.28 2.19 3.76
CA PHE A 97 21.20 2.31 4.88
C PHE A 97 22.26 3.40 4.71
N ASP A 98 22.75 3.65 3.49
CA ASP A 98 23.80 4.64 3.21
C ASP A 98 23.22 6.03 2.91
N THR A 99 21.95 6.08 2.49
CA THR A 99 21.23 7.34 2.25
C THR A 99 19.88 7.35 2.97
N ARG A 100 19.33 8.55 3.18
CA ARG A 100 17.98 8.74 3.73
C ARG A 100 16.90 8.83 2.64
N ALA A 101 17.29 8.85 1.36
CA ALA A 101 16.41 9.20 0.25
C ALA A 101 15.27 8.18 0.07
N ALA A 102 15.56 6.88 0.07
CA ALA A 102 14.53 5.86 -0.09
C ALA A 102 13.52 5.85 1.08
N LEU A 103 13.99 6.06 2.31
CA LEU A 103 13.14 6.14 3.49
C LEU A 103 12.27 7.41 3.49
N ALA A 104 12.85 8.55 3.13
CA ALA A 104 12.12 9.81 2.99
C ALA A 104 11.06 9.76 1.89
N LEU A 105 11.38 9.16 0.74
CA LEU A 105 10.43 8.94 -0.35
C LEU A 105 9.27 8.03 0.06
N ASN A 106 9.55 6.92 0.74
CA ASN A 106 8.47 6.06 1.24
C ASN A 106 7.57 6.83 2.21
N LEU A 107 8.13 7.60 3.15
CA LEU A 107 7.32 8.38 4.09
C LEU A 107 6.53 9.50 3.42
N SER A 108 7.09 10.20 2.42
CA SER A 108 6.37 11.27 1.73
C SER A 108 5.16 10.75 0.96
N ILE A 109 5.19 9.50 0.51
CA ILE A 109 4.05 8.82 -0.13
C ILE A 109 3.09 8.28 0.93
N LEU A 110 3.61 7.64 1.98
CA LEU A 110 2.78 6.92 2.96
C LEU A 110 2.06 7.82 3.95
N LEU A 111 2.63 8.97 4.34
CA LEU A 111 1.99 9.88 5.28
C LEU A 111 0.67 10.45 4.73
N PRO A 112 0.60 11.00 3.50
CA PRO A 112 -0.68 11.41 2.91
C PRO A 112 -1.66 10.24 2.78
N ALA A 113 -1.19 9.07 2.35
CA ALA A 113 -2.04 7.88 2.24
C ALA A 113 -2.61 7.46 3.61
N PHE A 114 -1.82 7.54 4.67
CA PHE A 114 -2.26 7.24 6.03
C PHE A 114 -3.27 8.28 6.54
N VAL A 115 -3.07 9.57 6.27
CA VAL A 115 -4.05 10.62 6.61
C VAL A 115 -5.38 10.36 5.90
N LEU A 116 -5.35 10.09 4.59
CA LEU A 116 -6.55 9.74 3.84
C LEU A 116 -7.22 8.48 4.39
N SER A 117 -6.42 7.47 4.78
CA SER A 117 -6.88 6.24 5.42
C SER A 117 -7.68 6.53 6.70
N VAL A 118 -7.13 7.35 7.59
CA VAL A 118 -7.78 7.74 8.86
C VAL A 118 -9.10 8.50 8.62
N LEU A 119 -9.15 9.34 7.59
CA LEU A 119 -10.32 10.18 7.33
C LEU A 119 -11.44 9.45 6.58
N LEU A 120 -11.10 8.51 5.70
CA LEU A 120 -12.03 8.02 4.67
C LEU A 120 -12.22 6.50 4.67
N PHE A 121 -11.39 5.73 5.37
CA PHE A 121 -11.37 4.28 5.26
C PHE A 121 -11.69 3.58 6.59
N PRO A 122 -12.23 2.34 6.54
CA PRO A 122 -12.40 1.52 7.73
C PRO A 122 -11.04 1.15 8.36
N PRO A 123 -11.03 0.57 9.58
CA PRO A 123 -9.81 0.35 10.35
C PRO A 123 -8.65 -0.44 9.68
N PRO A 124 -8.85 -1.46 8.83
CA PRO A 124 -7.73 -2.30 8.38
C PRO A 124 -6.63 -1.53 7.60
N PRO A 125 -6.95 -0.69 6.59
CA PRO A 125 -5.98 0.22 5.97
C PRO A 125 -5.24 1.14 6.95
N ILE A 126 -5.89 1.59 8.03
CA ILE A 126 -5.28 2.47 9.04
C ILE A 126 -4.14 1.72 9.75
N VAL A 127 -4.39 0.48 10.16
CA VAL A 127 -3.40 -0.33 10.89
C VAL A 127 -2.18 -0.62 10.04
N PHE A 128 -2.34 -1.09 8.80
CA PHE A 128 -1.20 -1.48 7.98
C PHE A 128 -0.40 -0.29 7.44
N LEU A 129 -1.07 0.81 7.03
CA LEU A 129 -0.37 2.02 6.61
C LEU A 129 0.30 2.71 7.80
N GLY A 130 -0.33 2.70 8.97
CA GLY A 130 0.26 3.18 10.23
C GLY A 130 1.52 2.39 10.60
N ALA A 131 1.46 1.06 10.52
CA ALA A 131 2.62 0.18 10.74
C ALA A 131 3.75 0.49 9.75
N SER A 132 3.42 0.72 8.47
CA SER A 132 4.40 1.09 7.43
C SER A 132 5.05 2.44 7.72
N CYS A 133 4.26 3.46 8.06
CA CYS A 133 4.75 4.79 8.45
C CYS A 133 5.65 4.72 9.68
N ALA A 134 5.21 4.03 10.73
CA ALA A 134 5.99 3.88 11.96
C ALA A 134 7.32 3.17 11.71
N ALA A 135 7.32 2.11 10.90
CA ALA A 135 8.51 1.32 10.62
C ALA A 135 9.54 2.10 9.77
N PHE A 136 9.12 2.76 8.69
CA PHE A 136 10.02 3.60 7.90
C PHE A 136 10.45 4.87 8.63
N GLY A 137 9.57 5.46 9.44
CA GLY A 137 9.89 6.59 10.33
C GLY A 137 10.96 6.23 11.36
N TYR A 138 10.79 5.10 12.03
CA TYR A 138 11.79 4.55 12.94
C TYR A 138 13.13 4.32 12.24
N ALA A 139 13.12 3.70 11.05
CA ALA A 139 14.35 3.46 10.29
C ALA A 139 15.04 4.76 9.85
N LEU A 140 14.27 5.83 9.57
CA LEU A 140 14.78 7.14 9.18
C LEU A 140 15.45 7.87 10.35
N THR A 141 14.83 7.88 11.53
CA THR A 141 15.38 8.53 12.74
C THR A 141 16.68 7.91 13.24
N ARG A 142 16.93 6.63 12.96
CA ARG A 142 18.16 5.91 13.35
C ARG A 142 19.20 5.79 12.23
N SER A 143 19.14 6.69 11.24
CA SER A 143 20.13 6.73 10.16
C SER A 143 21.42 7.36 10.68
N SER A 144 22.41 6.53 11.03
CA SER A 144 23.77 6.98 11.34
C SER A 144 24.30 7.81 10.18
N THR A 145 24.58 9.08 10.44
CA THR A 145 25.26 9.98 9.52
C THR A 145 26.64 9.38 9.26
N ARG A 146 26.83 8.69 8.13
CA ARG A 146 28.18 8.43 7.63
C ARG A 146 28.63 9.76 7.05
N THR A 147 29.36 10.54 7.85
CA THR A 147 30.12 11.70 7.40
C THR A 147 30.90 11.26 6.16
N ARG A 148 30.52 11.82 5.00
CA ARG A 148 31.35 11.72 3.80
C ARG A 148 32.63 12.48 4.12
N GLY A 149 33.75 11.76 4.12
CA GLY A 149 35.09 12.37 4.08
C GLY A 149 35.31 13.10 2.77
#